data_AF-A0A8T4DXS9-F1
#
_entry.id   AF-A0A8T4DXS9-F1
#
_cell.length_a   1.000
_cell.length_b   1.000
_cell.length_c   1.000
_cell.angle_alpha   90.00
_cell.angle_beta   90.00
_cell.angle_gamma   90.00
#
_symmetry.space_group_name_H-M   'P 1'
#
loop_
_entity.id
_entity.type
_entity.pdbx_description
1 polymer ?
#
loop_
_entity_poly.entity_id
_entity_poly.type
_entity_poly.pdbx_seq_one_letter_code
_entity_poly.pdbx_strand_id
1 'polypeptide(L)' 'MDLETSLKEETEKWLFKVKEEVASVRLLDQKRKDILTNINAYVKDSEYFLAKNDLIRAFEAVIWAWAILENSREFGALG' A
#
# COMPACT_ATOMS: atom_id res chain seq x y z
N MET A 1 -17.31 -7.63 16.93
CA MET A 1 -16.12 -6.88 16.47
C MET A 1 -16.57 -5.46 16.23
N ASP A 2 -15.92 -4.49 16.87
CA ASP A 2 -16.19 -3.06 16.64
C ASP A 2 -15.39 -2.53 15.44
N LEU A 3 -15.75 -1.33 14.99
CA LEU A 3 -15.14 -0.68 13.82
C LEU A 3 -13.64 -0.43 13.99
N GLU A 4 -13.20 -0.08 15.19
CA GLU A 4 -11.79 0.21 15.48
C GLU A 4 -10.94 -1.04 15.27
N THR A 5 -11.37 -2.16 15.84
CA THR A 5 -10.73 -3.47 15.67
C THR A 5 -10.69 -3.88 14.21
N SER A 6 -11.81 -3.77 13.49
CA SER A 6 -11.88 -4.14 12.07
C SER A 6 -10.96 -3.29 11.19
N LEU A 7 -10.90 -1.96 11.43
CA LEU A 7 -10.01 -1.08 10.68
C LEU A 7 -8.54 -1.43 10.92
N LYS A 8 -8.17 -1.71 12.17
CA LYS A 8 -6.80 -2.09 12.52
C LYS A 8 -6.40 -3.42 11.85
N GLU A 9 -7.23 -4.45 11.99
CA GLU A 9 -6.96 -5.78 11.41
C GLU A 9 -6.87 -5.73 9.88
N GLU A 10 -7.79 -5.05 9.20
CA GLU A 10 -7.72 -4.91 7.74
C GLU A 10 -6.53 -4.06 7.31
N THR A 11 -6.20 -2.99 8.04
CA THR A 11 -5.01 -2.18 7.75
C THR A 11 -3.73 -3.01 7.83
N GLU A 12 -3.53 -3.76 8.92
CA GLU A 12 -2.36 -4.63 9.11
C GLU A 12 -2.26 -5.72 8.03
N LYS A 13 -3.39 -6.37 7.72
CA LYS A 13 -3.49 -7.39 6.65
C LYS A 13 -3.11 -6.84 5.29
N TRP A 14 -3.64 -5.67 4.90
CA TRP A 14 -3.32 -5.07 3.60
C TRP A 14 -1.89 -4.51 3.56
N LEU A 15 -1.37 -4.01 4.68
CA LEU A 15 0.02 -3.57 4.80
C LEU A 15 0.98 -4.73 4.59
N PHE A 16 0.68 -5.88 5.17
CA PHE A 16 1.46 -7.10 4.97
C PHE A 16 1.46 -7.50 3.49
N LYS A 17 0.27 -7.62 2.89
CA LYS A 17 0.14 -8.00 1.47
C LYS A 17 0.89 -7.05 0.54
N VAL A 18 0.70 -5.74 0.68
CA VAL A 18 1.32 -4.77 -0.24
C VAL A 18 2.84 -4.82 -0.15
N LYS A 19 3.41 -5.03 1.04
CA LYS A 19 4.86 -5.18 1.22
C LYS A 19 5.40 -6.44 0.57
N GLU A 20 4.72 -7.56 0.72
CA GLU A 20 5.12 -8.82 0.05
C GLU A 20 5.09 -8.67 -1.47
N GLU A 21 4.02 -8.08 -2.01
CA GLU A 21 3.87 -7.90 -3.45
C GLU A 21 4.86 -6.87 -4.01
N VAL A 22 5.10 -5.75 -3.31
CA VAL A 22 6.10 -4.75 -3.73
C VAL A 22 7.51 -5.33 -3.74
N ALA A 23 7.83 -6.28 -2.84
CA ALA A 23 9.11 -6.96 -2.82
C ALA A 23 9.28 -7.95 -4.00
N SER A 24 8.18 -8.45 -4.57
CA SER A 24 8.20 -9.43 -5.67
C SER A 24 8.16 -8.80 -7.06
N VAL A 25 7.59 -7.60 -7.21
CA VAL A 25 7.47 -6.93 -8.52
C VAL A 25 8.71 -6.18 -8.95
N ARG A 26 8.87 -6.03 -10.26
CA ARG A 26 9.89 -5.21 -10.90
C ARG A 26 9.26 -4.17 -11.80
N LEU A 27 9.97 -3.06 -11.93
CA LEU A 27 9.59 -2.00 -12.86
C LEU A 27 9.93 -2.42 -14.30
N LEU A 28 8.90 -2.59 -15.13
CA LEU A 28 9.06 -2.95 -16.54
C LEU A 28 9.29 -1.69 -17.40
N ASP A 29 8.65 -0.56 -17.03
CA ASP A 29 8.85 0.73 -17.68
C ASP A 29 9.74 1.66 -16.82
N GLN A 30 11.02 1.78 -17.21
CA GLN A 30 12.00 2.63 -16.53
C GLN A 30 11.69 4.13 -16.55
N LYS A 31 10.71 4.59 -17.35
CA LYS A 31 10.22 5.97 -17.29
C LYS A 31 9.25 6.21 -16.12
N ARG A 32 8.77 5.15 -15.47
CA ARG A 32 7.74 5.16 -14.43
C ARG A 32 8.28 4.82 -13.03
N LYS A 33 9.53 5.21 -12.75
CA LYS A 33 10.22 4.94 -11.46
C LYS A 33 9.50 5.54 -10.24
N ASP A 34 8.67 6.54 -10.49
CA ASP A 34 7.80 7.17 -9.51
C ASP A 34 6.75 6.20 -8.95
N ILE A 35 6.31 5.17 -9.71
CA ILE A 35 5.33 4.19 -9.25
C ILE A 35 5.77 3.52 -7.94
N LEU A 36 6.94 2.88 -7.93
CA LEU A 36 7.45 2.20 -6.74
C LEU A 36 7.74 3.18 -5.62
N THR A 37 8.15 4.41 -5.95
CA THR A 37 8.38 5.47 -4.96
C THR A 37 7.07 5.86 -4.28
N ASN A 38 6.00 6.04 -5.05
CA ASN A 38 4.67 6.41 -4.54
C ASN A 38 4.05 5.28 -3.72
N ILE A 39 4.12 4.04 -4.18
CA ILE A 39 3.63 2.89 -3.40
C ILE A 39 4.34 2.85 -2.04
N ASN A 40 5.68 2.94 -2.04
CA ASN A 40 6.45 2.94 -0.79
C ASN A 40 6.17 4.15 0.11
N ALA A 41 5.85 5.32 -0.46
CA ALA A 41 5.44 6.48 0.32
C ALA A 41 4.12 6.21 1.05
N TYR A 42 3.10 5.71 0.35
CA TYR A 42 1.81 5.37 0.97
C TYR A 42 1.91 4.21 1.99
N VAL A 43 2.81 3.24 1.77
CA VAL A 43 3.11 2.21 2.78
C VAL A 43 3.64 2.85 4.06
N LYS A 44 4.63 3.75 3.95
CA LYS A 44 5.21 4.45 5.11
C LYS A 44 4.19 5.36 5.81
N ASP A 45 3.33 6.03 5.04
CA ASP A 45 2.25 6.84 5.59
C ASP A 45 1.27 5.97 6.38
N SER A 46 0.89 4.80 5.84
CA SER A 46 0.03 3.85 6.55
C SER A 46 0.66 3.36 7.85
N GLU A 47 1.94 2.98 7.84
CA GLU A 47 2.67 2.60 9.05
C GLU A 47 2.72 3.73 10.09
N TYR A 48 2.97 4.96 9.63
CA TYR A 48 3.02 6.14 10.48
C TYR A 48 1.66 6.41 11.14
N PHE A 49 0.58 6.42 10.37
CA PHE A 49 -0.77 6.66 10.90
C PHE A 49 -1.23 5.51 11.81
N LEU A 50 -0.92 4.26 11.46
CA LEU A 50 -1.22 3.11 12.31
C LEU A 50 -0.51 3.20 13.66
N ALA A 51 0.77 3.57 13.67
CA ALA A 51 1.54 3.77 14.90
C ALA A 51 1.01 4.92 15.78
N LYS A 52 0.24 5.85 15.20
CA LYS A 52 -0.43 6.94 15.91
C LYS A 52 -1.89 6.64 16.28
N ASN A 53 -2.38 5.42 16.01
CA ASN A 53 -3.78 5.02 16.13
C ASN A 53 -4.75 5.89 15.28
N ASP A 54 -4.26 6.53 14.22
CA ASP A 54 -5.07 7.25 13.23
C ASP A 54 -5.55 6.23 12.17
N LEU A 55 -6.50 5.38 12.57
CA LEU A 55 -6.88 4.19 11.79
C LEU A 55 -7.54 4.50 10.45
N ILE A 56 -8.24 5.63 10.34
CA ILE A 56 -8.89 6.04 9.09
C ILE A 56 -7.82 6.36 8.04
N ARG A 57 -6.83 7.19 8.40
CA ARG A 57 -5.75 7.55 7.47
C ARG A 57 -4.80 6.38 7.22
N ALA A 58 -4.59 5.53 8.21
CA ALA A 58 -3.80 4.31 8.04
C ALA A 58 -4.43 3.39 6.99
N PHE A 59 -5.75 3.15 7.10
CA PHE A 59 -6.50 2.35 6.15
C PHE A 59 -6.54 3.00 4.76
N GLU A 60 -6.82 4.30 4.68
CA GLU A 60 -6.82 5.05 3.42
C GLU A 60 -5.47 4.93 2.69
N ALA A 61 -4.37 5.17 3.40
CA ALA A 61 -3.03 5.13 2.81
C ALA A 61 -2.67 3.73 2.27
N VAL A 62 -3.00 2.65 2.99
CA VAL A 62 -2.71 1.30 2.48
C VAL A 62 -3.55 0.93 1.26
N ILE A 63 -4.80 1.38 1.20
CA ILE A 63 -5.66 1.17 0.02
C ILE A 63 -5.11 1.96 -1.19
N TRP A 64 -4.60 3.17 -1.00
CA TRP A 64 -3.90 3.91 -2.06
C TRP A 64 -2.65 3.18 -2.55
N ALA A 65 -1.82 2.67 -1.65
CA ALA A 65 -0.64 1.87 -2.01
C ALA A 65 -1.04 0.65 -2.86
N TRP A 66 -2.07 -0.08 -2.44
CA TRP A 66 -2.57 -1.25 -3.14
C TRP A 66 -3.18 -0.92 -4.50
N ALA A 67 -3.97 0.16 -4.59
CA ALA A 67 -4.58 0.59 -5.84
C ALA A 67 -3.52 0.96 -6.89
N ILE A 68 -2.47 1.68 -6.50
CA ILE A 68 -1.37 2.04 -7.41
C ILE A 68 -0.66 0.77 -7.90
N LEU A 69 -0.37 -0.17 -7.00
CA LEU A 69 0.27 -1.45 -7.33
C LEU A 69 -0.52 -2.22 -8.39
N GLU A 70 -1.81 -2.48 -8.14
CA GLU A 70 -2.66 -3.29 -9.01
C GLU A 70 -2.91 -2.60 -10.37
N ASN A 71 -3.18 -1.29 -10.38
CA ASN A 71 -3.32 -0.56 -11.64
C ASN A 71 -2.01 -0.58 -12.44
N SER A 72 -0.87 -0.43 -11.77
CA SER A 72 0.43 -0.45 -12.46
C SER A 72 0.77 -1.82 -13.04
N ARG A 73 0.30 -2.91 -12.42
CA ARG A 73 0.37 -4.26 -12.98
C ARG A 73 -0.54 -4.40 -14.20
N GLU A 74 -1.79 -4.00 -14.08
CA GLU A 74 -2.78 -4.08 -15.17
C GLU A 74 -2.33 -3.32 -16.42
N PHE A 75 -1.73 -2.14 -16.23
CA PHE A 75 -1.19 -1.33 -17.34
C PHE A 75 0.22 -1.76 -17.80
N GLY A 76 0.76 -2.88 -17.29
CA GLY A 76 2.04 -3.44 -17.71
C GLY A 76 3.28 -2.63 -17.30
N ALA A 77 3.15 -1.73 -16.32
CA ALA A 77 4.27 -0.97 -15.77
C ALA A 77 5.05 -1.76 -14.70
N LEU A 78 4.39 -2.71 -14.04
CA LEU A 78 4.96 -3.65 -13.07
C LEU A 78 4.71 -5.10 -13.51
N GLY A 79 5.64 -5.99 -13.19
CA GLY A 79 5.51 -7.44 -13.37
C GLY A 79 6.67 -8.22 -12.76
#